data_AF-A0A183AU61-F1
#
_entry.id   AF-A0A183AU61-F1
#
_cell.length_a   1.000
_cell.length_b   1.000
_cell.length_c   1.000
_cell.angle_alpha   90.00
_cell.angle_beta   90.00
_cell.angle_gamma   90.00
#
_symmetry.space_group_name_H-M   'P 1'
#
loop_
_entity.id
_entity.type
_entity.pdbx_description
1 polymer ?
#
loop_
_entity_poly.entity_id
_entity_poly.type
_entity_poly.pdbx_seq_one_letter_code
_entity_poly.pdbx_strand_id
1 'polypeptide(L)'
;MTCSCDWAPHVPAEVPRLPIQLSLTMKYFRSTGGTLAGGGRCIDRQYNFICTPVFRVCLTSEAQRRNCEQVYEFGGHGPMYYLAKSIDFGDHLEPDLPNMLNFTITRPDAVLHFTVSNRDFRLMNLWSEFEVPLQEYLTIPSVITENHWTEKLQQSNGIQ
;
A
#
# COMPACT_ATOMS: atom_id res chain seq x y z
N MET A 1 10.00 57.05 17.28
CA MET A 1 9.33 55.87 17.89
C MET A 1 9.44 54.73 16.92
N THR A 2 9.61 53.54 17.48
CA THR A 2 10.14 52.27 16.97
C THR A 2 9.44 51.65 15.74
N CYS A 3 10.24 50.99 14.90
CA CYS A 3 9.83 49.99 13.90
C CYS A 3 9.21 48.75 14.57
N SER A 4 8.31 48.06 13.87
CA SER A 4 8.42 46.60 13.71
C SER A 4 7.67 46.16 12.44
N CYS A 5 8.44 45.73 11.44
CA CYS A 5 7.95 44.90 10.34
C CYS A 5 8.18 43.45 10.77
N ASP A 6 7.24 42.83 11.46
CA ASP A 6 7.29 41.40 11.77
C ASP A 6 6.80 40.60 10.56
N TRP A 7 7.60 40.62 9.49
CA TRP A 7 7.55 39.55 8.49
C TRP A 7 8.46 38.44 9.02
N ALA A 8 7.87 37.50 9.76
CA ALA A 8 8.54 36.24 10.05
C ALA A 8 9.00 35.64 8.71
N PRO A 9 10.30 35.33 8.52
CA PRO A 9 10.73 34.66 7.31
C PRO A 9 9.95 33.34 7.22
N HIS A 10 9.26 33.13 6.09
CA HIS A 10 8.84 31.79 5.70
C HIS A 10 10.09 30.93 5.67
N VAL A 11 10.32 30.17 6.75
CA VAL A 11 11.29 29.08 6.74
C VAL A 11 10.79 28.11 5.69
N PRO A 12 11.48 27.92 4.56
CA PRO A 12 11.12 26.88 3.61
C PRO A 12 11.07 25.58 4.41
N ALA A 13 9.98 24.81 4.29
CA ALA A 13 9.91 23.51 4.94
C ALA A 13 11.20 22.73 4.60
N GLU A 14 12.03 22.48 5.60
CA GLU A 14 13.34 21.87 5.40
C GLU A 14 13.07 20.46 4.87
N VAL A 15 13.62 20.14 3.69
CA VAL A 15 13.46 18.81 3.10
C VAL A 15 14.03 17.81 4.12
N PRO A 16 13.21 16.88 4.66
CA PRO A 16 13.65 15.95 5.67
C PRO A 16 14.85 15.16 5.18
N ARG A 17 15.87 15.12 6.01
CA ARG A 17 17.14 14.45 5.71
C ARG A 17 16.93 12.96 5.84
N LEU A 18 17.25 12.22 4.78
CA LEU A 18 17.24 10.76 4.77
C LEU A 18 18.30 10.22 5.77
N PRO A 19 18.04 9.06 6.41
CA PRO A 19 16.89 8.19 6.22
C PRO A 19 15.64 8.61 7.02
N ILE A 20 14.46 8.27 6.50
CA ILE A 20 13.16 8.55 7.14
C ILE A 20 12.46 7.22 7.45
N GLN A 21 11.81 7.12 8.61
CA GLN A 21 10.98 5.98 8.97
C GLN A 21 9.55 6.22 8.51
N LEU A 22 8.98 5.26 7.79
CA LEU A 22 7.59 5.23 7.37
C LEU A 22 6.90 4.01 7.99
N SER A 23 5.86 4.28 8.77
CA SER A 23 5.00 3.24 9.34
C SER A 23 3.68 3.17 8.58
N LEU A 24 3.29 1.97 8.20
CA LEU A 24 2.10 1.68 7.41
C LEU A 24 1.23 0.66 8.15
N THR A 25 -0.08 0.90 8.18
CA THR A 25 -1.07 -0.01 8.76
C THR A 25 -2.14 -0.30 7.72
N MET A 26 -2.47 -1.58 7.56
CA MET A 26 -3.57 -2.02 6.70
C MET A 26 -4.87 -1.90 7.48
N LYS A 27 -5.91 -1.31 6.88
CA LYS A 27 -7.22 -1.15 7.54
C LYS A 27 -8.21 -2.21 7.09
N TYR A 28 -8.49 -2.24 5.80
CA TYR A 28 -9.44 -3.19 5.23
C TYR A 28 -8.96 -3.64 3.85
N PHE A 29 -9.37 -4.84 3.48
CA PHE A 29 -9.32 -5.34 2.11
C PHE A 29 -10.75 -5.69 1.71
N ARG A 30 -11.14 -5.32 0.48
CA ARG A 30 -12.41 -5.74 -0.11
C ARG A 30 -12.18 -6.04 -1.57
N SER A 31 -12.75 -7.14 -2.04
CA SER A 31 -12.83 -7.42 -3.45
C SER A 31 -14.25 -7.69 -3.92
N THR A 32 -14.59 -7.02 -5.03
CA THR A 32 -15.87 -7.13 -5.70
C THR A 32 -15.68 -7.92 -6.99
N GLY A 33 -16.08 -9.19 -6.95
CA GLY A 33 -15.99 -10.10 -8.09
C GLY A 33 -14.68 -10.86 -8.09
N GLY A 34 -14.76 -12.17 -8.32
CA GLY A 34 -13.58 -13.04 -8.41
C GLY A 34 -12.77 -12.83 -9.67
N THR A 35 -12.74 -11.65 -10.28
CA THR A 35 -11.99 -11.40 -11.51
C THR A 35 -10.59 -10.92 -11.15
N LEU A 36 -9.58 -11.59 -11.70
CA LEU A 36 -8.16 -11.23 -11.59
C LEU A 36 -7.82 -10.18 -12.66
N ALA A 37 -6.72 -9.44 -12.48
CA ALA A 37 -6.29 -8.39 -13.41
C ALA A 37 -6.06 -8.91 -14.85
N GLY A 38 -5.74 -10.21 -14.99
CA GLY A 38 -5.62 -10.90 -16.28
C GLY A 38 -6.93 -11.29 -16.96
N GLY A 39 -8.09 -10.91 -16.42
CA GLY A 39 -9.42 -11.32 -16.91
C GLY A 39 -9.85 -12.73 -16.52
N GLY A 40 -8.96 -13.52 -15.90
CA GLY A 40 -9.29 -14.81 -15.30
C GLY A 40 -10.24 -14.66 -14.12
N ARG A 41 -10.99 -15.71 -13.78
CA ARG A 41 -11.87 -15.71 -12.62
C ARG A 41 -11.42 -16.74 -11.57
N CYS A 42 -11.28 -16.31 -10.31
CA CYS A 42 -11.16 -17.17 -9.13
C CYS A 42 -12.55 -17.59 -8.64
N ILE A 43 -13.28 -18.27 -9.52
CA ILE A 43 -14.52 -18.94 -9.19
C ILE A 43 -14.43 -20.41 -9.60
N ASP A 44 -15.09 -21.31 -8.86
CA ASP A 44 -15.19 -22.71 -9.24
C ASP A 44 -16.20 -22.94 -10.38
N ARG A 45 -16.41 -24.20 -10.76
CA ARG A 45 -17.37 -24.59 -11.81
C ARG A 45 -18.83 -24.31 -11.44
N GLN A 46 -19.12 -24.14 -10.14
CA GLN A 46 -20.43 -23.76 -9.62
C GLN A 46 -20.53 -22.24 -9.37
N TYR A 47 -19.58 -21.44 -9.86
CA TYR A 47 -19.51 -19.99 -9.67
C TYR A 47 -19.30 -19.54 -8.22
N ASN A 48 -18.82 -20.42 -7.33
CA ASN A 48 -18.44 -20.02 -5.97
C ASN A 48 -17.10 -19.32 -5.97
N PHE A 49 -16.94 -18.34 -5.08
CA PHE A 49 -15.70 -17.60 -4.92
C PHE A 49 -14.61 -18.47 -4.27
N ILE A 50 -13.45 -18.56 -4.92
CA ILE A 50 -12.33 -19.40 -4.46
C ILE A 50 -10.99 -18.65 -4.35
N CYS A 51 -11.02 -17.32 -4.27
CA CYS A 51 -9.81 -16.49 -4.13
C CYS A 51 -9.25 -16.54 -2.70
N THR A 52 -7.96 -16.85 -2.56
CA THR A 52 -7.22 -16.72 -1.30
C THR A 52 -6.16 -15.62 -1.49
N PRO A 53 -6.40 -14.38 -1.00
CA PRO A 53 -5.47 -13.27 -1.20
C PRO A 53 -4.14 -13.48 -0.50
N VAL A 54 -3.08 -13.09 -1.20
CA VAL A 54 -1.71 -12.92 -0.73
C VAL A 54 -1.31 -11.48 -0.97
N PHE A 55 -0.90 -10.79 0.08
CA PHE A 55 -0.51 -9.39 0.06
C PHE A 55 1.00 -9.28 0.03
N ARG A 56 1.49 -8.33 -0.77
CA ARG A 56 2.90 -7.98 -0.85
C ARG A 56 3.02 -6.47 -0.85
N VAL A 57 3.77 -5.92 0.10
CA VAL A 57 4.10 -4.50 0.18
C VAL A 57 5.60 -4.36 0.02
N CYS A 58 6.03 -3.66 -1.02
CA CYS A 58 7.42 -3.61 -1.45
C CYS A 58 7.87 -2.15 -1.60
N LEU A 59 8.96 -1.78 -0.94
CA LEU A 59 9.65 -0.51 -1.18
C LEU A 59 10.68 -0.70 -2.27
N THR A 60 10.62 0.13 -3.31
CA THR A 60 11.60 0.17 -4.40
C THR A 60 12.10 1.61 -4.59
N SER A 61 13.00 1.79 -5.56
CA SER A 61 13.34 3.07 -6.14
C SER A 61 12.75 3.17 -7.55
N GLU A 62 12.40 4.36 -8.03
CA GLU A 62 11.88 4.57 -9.39
C GLU A 62 12.79 3.97 -10.46
N ALA A 63 14.12 4.07 -10.27
CA ALA A 63 15.11 3.49 -11.18
C ALA A 63 15.16 1.95 -11.14
N GLN A 64 14.64 1.31 -10.09
CA GLN A 64 14.74 -0.13 -9.83
C GLN A 64 13.41 -0.77 -9.40
N ARG A 65 12.30 -0.45 -10.10
CA ARG A 65 10.95 -0.97 -9.79
C ARG A 65 10.81 -2.49 -9.65
N ARG A 66 11.74 -3.26 -10.21
CA ARG A 66 11.71 -4.74 -10.16
C ARG A 66 12.33 -5.33 -8.88
N ASN A 67 13.14 -4.56 -8.16
CA ASN A 67 13.89 -5.06 -7.00
C ASN A 67 13.37 -4.39 -5.73
N CYS A 68 12.75 -5.20 -4.86
CA CYS A 68 12.34 -4.74 -3.54
C CYS A 68 13.57 -4.53 -2.66
N GLU A 69 13.76 -3.30 -2.20
CA GLU A 69 14.75 -2.97 -1.17
C GLU A 69 14.29 -3.49 0.19
N GLN A 70 13.00 -3.36 0.48
CA GLN A 70 12.32 -3.88 1.67
C GLN A 70 10.98 -4.47 1.24
N VAL A 71 10.57 -5.59 1.85
CA VAL A 71 9.35 -6.30 1.47
C VAL A 71 8.66 -6.93 2.67
N TYR A 72 7.34 -6.86 2.69
CA TYR A 72 6.47 -7.64 3.57
C TYR A 72 5.52 -8.46 2.71
N GLU A 73 5.42 -9.75 3.00
CA GLU A 73 4.50 -10.70 2.35
C GLU A 73 3.69 -11.43 3.42
N PHE A 74 2.37 -11.49 3.24
CA PHE A 74 1.46 -12.11 4.19
C PHE A 74 0.15 -12.55 3.52
N GLY A 75 -0.65 -13.37 4.20
CA GLY A 75 -1.83 -13.99 3.62
C GLY A 75 -1.53 -15.29 2.87
N GLY A 76 -2.52 -15.77 2.14
CA GLY A 76 -2.45 -17.09 1.49
C GLY A 76 -2.71 -18.27 2.41
N HIS A 77 -2.60 -18.13 3.72
CA HIS A 77 -2.72 -19.24 4.67
C HIS A 77 -3.59 -18.86 5.87
N GLY A 78 -4.27 -19.84 6.46
CA GLY A 78 -5.12 -19.61 7.63
C GLY A 78 -6.55 -19.16 7.28
N PRO A 79 -7.45 -19.23 8.28
CA PRO A 79 -8.89 -19.06 8.07
C PRO A 79 -9.29 -17.63 7.69
N MET A 80 -8.49 -16.62 8.08
CA MET A 80 -8.75 -15.22 7.75
C MET A 80 -8.67 -14.93 6.25
N TYR A 81 -7.78 -15.62 5.54
CA TYR A 81 -7.54 -15.38 4.12
C TYR A 81 -8.25 -16.38 3.22
N TYR A 82 -8.62 -17.55 3.73
CA TYR A 82 -9.23 -18.60 2.92
C TYR A 82 -10.59 -18.15 2.34
N LEU A 83 -10.65 -18.04 1.01
CA LEU A 83 -11.84 -17.58 0.27
C LEU A 83 -12.35 -16.18 0.68
N ALA A 84 -11.46 -15.34 1.20
CA ALA A 84 -11.82 -14.05 1.77
C ALA A 84 -12.20 -13.03 0.70
N LYS A 85 -13.45 -12.57 0.74
CA LYS A 85 -13.94 -11.44 -0.07
C LYS A 85 -13.65 -10.09 0.57
N SER A 86 -13.56 -10.08 1.89
CA SER A 86 -13.23 -8.91 2.69
C SER A 86 -12.46 -9.33 3.93
N ILE A 87 -11.56 -8.48 4.37
CA ILE A 87 -10.76 -8.67 5.58
C ILE A 87 -10.72 -7.32 6.29
N ASP A 88 -11.07 -7.29 7.57
CA ASP A 88 -10.81 -6.16 8.46
C ASP A 88 -9.55 -6.51 9.27
N PHE A 89 -8.48 -5.74 9.07
CA PHE A 89 -7.21 -6.05 9.71
C PHE A 89 -7.19 -5.49 11.13
N GLY A 90 -6.93 -6.37 12.10
CA GLY A 90 -6.69 -6.00 13.49
C GLY A 90 -5.25 -5.58 13.74
N ASP A 91 -4.78 -5.76 14.97
CA ASP A 91 -3.41 -5.37 15.36
C ASP A 91 -2.31 -6.24 14.71
N HIS A 92 -2.68 -7.40 14.16
CA HIS A 92 -1.77 -8.36 13.56
C HIS A 92 -2.28 -8.78 12.19
N LEU A 93 -1.36 -8.89 11.23
CA LEU A 93 -1.62 -9.43 9.90
C LEU A 93 -1.49 -10.95 9.94
N GLU A 94 -0.43 -11.45 10.56
CA GLU A 94 -0.21 -12.86 10.85
C GLU A 94 0.14 -13.01 12.33
N PRO A 95 0.10 -14.23 12.92
CA PRO A 95 0.45 -14.43 14.33
C PRO A 95 1.78 -13.78 14.73
N ASP A 96 2.77 -13.82 13.84
CA ASP A 96 4.12 -13.27 14.08
C ASP A 96 4.38 -11.96 13.31
N LEU A 97 3.38 -11.37 12.66
CA LEU A 97 3.52 -10.14 11.88
C LEU A 97 2.54 -9.06 12.37
N PRO A 98 3.01 -8.03 13.12
CA PRO A 98 2.14 -6.93 13.53
C PRO A 98 1.68 -6.11 12.33
N ASN A 99 0.48 -5.51 12.44
CA ASN A 99 -0.09 -4.61 11.43
C ASN A 99 0.49 -3.18 11.51
N MET A 100 1.78 -3.09 11.77
CA MET A 100 2.57 -1.86 11.68
C MET A 100 3.84 -2.19 10.92
N LEU A 101 3.77 -2.03 9.60
CA LEU A 101 4.85 -2.30 8.67
C LEU A 101 5.79 -1.09 8.66
N ASN A 102 7.05 -1.31 9.03
CA ASN A 102 8.03 -0.22 9.11
C ASN A 102 9.00 -0.31 7.93
N PHE A 103 9.17 0.81 7.24
CA PHE A 103 10.06 0.97 6.12
C PHE A 103 11.07 2.08 6.40
N THR A 104 12.34 1.83 6.10
CA THR A 104 13.38 2.86 6.13
C THR A 104 13.58 3.42 4.73
N ILE A 105 13.17 4.66 4.49
CA ILE A 105 13.37 5.35 3.22
C ILE A 105 14.79 5.89 3.19
N THR A 106 15.62 5.37 2.28
CA THR A 106 17.01 5.80 2.10
C THR A 106 17.25 6.60 0.83
N ARG A 107 16.23 6.76 -0.01
CA ARG A 107 16.33 7.44 -1.31
C ARG A 107 15.16 8.39 -1.56
N PRO A 108 15.39 9.49 -2.29
CA PRO A 108 14.34 10.47 -2.59
C PRO A 108 13.35 9.97 -3.66
N ASP A 109 13.74 8.99 -4.49
CA ASP A 109 12.93 8.38 -5.55
C ASP A 109 12.20 7.10 -5.08
N ALA A 110 11.95 6.97 -3.77
CA ALA A 110 11.36 5.76 -3.21
C ALA A 110 9.88 5.61 -3.61
N VAL A 111 9.45 4.38 -3.88
CA VAL A 111 8.08 4.03 -4.27
C VAL A 111 7.61 2.83 -3.44
N LEU A 112 6.42 2.92 -2.85
CA LEU A 112 5.75 1.75 -2.28
C LEU A 112 4.86 1.08 -3.34
N HIS A 113 5.06 -0.21 -3.54
CA HIS A 113 4.23 -1.06 -4.38
C HIS A 113 3.38 -1.95 -3.49
N PHE A 114 2.09 -1.93 -3.73
CA PHE A 114 1.13 -2.80 -3.07
C PHE A 114 0.57 -3.75 -4.10
N THR A 115 0.75 -5.03 -3.86
CA THR A 115 0.33 -6.10 -4.75
C THR A 115 -0.56 -7.04 -3.97
N VAL A 116 -1.78 -7.26 -4.46
CA VAL A 116 -2.64 -8.33 -3.98
C VAL A 116 -2.69 -9.38 -5.06
N SER A 117 -2.36 -10.62 -4.71
CA SER A 117 -2.39 -11.75 -5.61
C SER A 117 -3.25 -12.89 -5.07
N ASN A 118 -3.60 -13.85 -5.92
CA ASN A 118 -4.25 -15.09 -5.48
C ASN A 118 -3.22 -16.22 -5.39
N ARG A 119 -3.23 -16.96 -4.26
CA ARG A 119 -2.27 -18.05 -4.00
C ARG A 119 -2.24 -19.13 -5.09
N ASP A 120 -3.41 -19.51 -5.60
CA ASP A 120 -3.59 -20.79 -6.29
C ASP A 120 -3.50 -20.72 -7.84
N PHE A 121 -3.35 -19.54 -8.43
CA PHE A 121 -3.10 -19.43 -9.87
C PHE A 121 -1.57 -19.34 -10.09
N ARG A 122 -1.03 -19.67 -11.26
CA ARG A 122 0.44 -19.60 -11.52
C ARG A 122 0.83 -18.71 -12.69
N LEU A 123 -0.12 -18.11 -13.40
CA LEU A 123 0.15 -17.39 -14.66
C LEU A 123 -0.38 -15.95 -14.71
N MET A 124 -1.41 -15.58 -13.93
CA MET A 124 -1.91 -14.20 -13.81
C MET A 124 -2.56 -14.00 -12.44
N ASN A 125 -1.73 -13.98 -11.40
CA ASN A 125 -2.21 -14.01 -10.02
C ASN A 125 -2.56 -12.63 -9.49
N LEU A 126 -2.15 -11.58 -10.21
CA LEU A 126 -2.37 -10.23 -9.78
C LEU A 126 -3.87 -9.96 -9.75
N TRP A 127 -4.36 -9.62 -8.56
CA TRP A 127 -5.72 -9.17 -8.35
C TRP A 127 -5.78 -7.65 -8.42
N SER A 128 -4.80 -6.98 -7.83
CA SER A 128 -4.66 -5.52 -7.87
C SER A 128 -3.19 -5.14 -7.62
N GLU A 129 -2.76 -4.08 -8.28
CA GLU A 129 -1.50 -3.39 -8.02
C GLU A 129 -1.78 -1.89 -7.88
N PHE A 130 -1.19 -1.25 -6.89
CA PHE A 130 -1.11 0.21 -6.84
C PHE A 130 0.26 0.65 -6.32
N GLU A 131 0.73 1.77 -6.87
CA GLU A 131 2.03 2.35 -6.57
C GLU A 131 1.87 3.70 -5.88
N VAL A 132 2.77 4.00 -4.96
CA VAL A 132 2.81 5.27 -4.24
C VAL A 132 4.21 5.84 -4.32
N PRO A 133 4.43 6.83 -5.22
CA PRO A 133 5.65 7.61 -5.20
C PRO A 133 5.75 8.38 -3.88
N LEU A 134 6.82 8.16 -3.11
CA LEU A 134 6.98 8.78 -1.80
C LEU A 134 7.56 10.20 -1.87
N GLN A 135 8.09 10.61 -3.02
CA GLN A 135 8.75 11.91 -3.22
C GLN A 135 7.88 13.10 -2.78
N GLU A 136 6.58 13.05 -3.06
CA GLU A 136 5.60 14.10 -2.67
C GLU A 136 5.38 14.17 -1.15
N TYR A 137 5.59 13.05 -0.45
CA TYR A 137 5.41 12.93 1.00
C TYR A 137 6.70 13.22 1.76
N LEU A 138 7.84 13.07 1.10
CA LEU A 138 9.14 13.49 1.61
C LEU A 138 9.25 15.01 1.69
N THR A 139 8.36 15.81 1.12
CA THR A 139 8.45 17.28 1.18
C THR A 139 7.44 17.93 2.12
N ILE A 140 6.50 17.15 2.68
CA ILE A 140 5.42 17.62 3.56
C ILE A 140 5.48 16.83 4.87
N PRO A 141 6.10 17.36 5.94
CA PRO A 141 6.41 16.61 7.17
C PRO A 141 5.19 16.19 8.00
N SER A 142 3.99 16.57 7.60
CA SER A 142 2.76 16.25 8.33
C SER A 142 1.57 16.41 7.40
N VAL A 143 0.99 15.31 6.94
CA VAL A 143 -0.46 15.03 6.76
C VAL A 143 -0.54 13.81 5.84
N ILE A 144 -0.45 12.61 6.45
CA ILE A 144 -1.01 11.41 5.85
C ILE A 144 -2.33 11.19 6.59
N THR A 145 -3.41 11.81 6.13
CA THR A 145 -4.76 11.53 6.64
C THR A 145 -5.42 10.44 5.80
N GLU A 146 -6.26 9.62 6.44
CA GLU A 146 -7.02 8.51 5.81
C GLU A 146 -7.77 8.92 4.53
N ASN A 147 -8.11 10.20 4.39
CA ASN A 147 -8.89 10.72 3.26
C ASN A 147 -8.13 10.69 1.93
N HIS A 148 -6.81 10.92 1.92
CA HIS A 148 -6.04 11.01 0.67
C HIS A 148 -5.93 9.64 -0.05
N TRP A 149 -5.89 8.56 0.73
CA TRP A 149 -5.81 7.18 0.21
C TRP A 149 -7.13 6.68 -0.34
N THR A 150 -8.24 7.10 0.25
CA THR A 150 -9.59 6.72 -0.19
C THR A 150 -9.86 7.26 -1.61
N GLU A 151 -9.42 8.48 -1.91
CA GLU A 151 -9.59 9.09 -3.24
C GLU A 151 -8.72 8.43 -4.32
N LYS A 152 -7.44 8.11 -4.02
CA LYS A 152 -6.55 7.42 -4.98
C LYS A 152 -7.04 6.00 -5.31
N LEU A 153 -7.55 5.25 -4.32
CA LEU A 153 -8.13 3.93 -4.53
C LEU A 153 -9.45 3.97 -5.32
N GLN A 154 -10.25 5.04 -5.18
CA GLN A 154 -11.46 5.22 -5.99
C GLN A 154 -11.12 5.56 -7.45
N GLN A 155 -10.09 6.40 -7.66
CA GLN A 155 -9.62 6.76 -9.00
C GLN A 155 -8.99 5.58 -9.75
N SER A 156 -8.23 4.70 -9.06
CA SER A 156 -7.66 3.50 -9.69
C SER A 156 -8.71 2.43 -10.03
N ASN A 157 -9.85 2.42 -9.32
CA ASN A 157 -10.94 1.46 -9.54
C ASN A 157 -12.01 1.94 -10.53
N GLY A 158 -11.83 3.10 -11.17
CA GLY A 158 -12.74 3.58 -12.22
C GLY A 158 -14.19 3.76 -11.76
N ILE A 159 -14.41 4.13 -10.50
CA ILE A 159 -15.73 4.51 -10.00
C ILE A 159 -15.79 6.04 -10.03
N GLN A 160 -16.38 6.58 -11.09
CA GLN A 160 -16.97 7.92 -11.10
C GLN A 160 -18.34 7.90 -10.44
#